data_AF-A0A6M0SPK3-F1
#
_entry.id   AF-A0A6M0SPK3-F1
#
_cell.length_a   1.000
_cell.length_b   1.000
_cell.length_c   1.000
_cell.angle_alpha   90.00
_cell.angle_beta   90.00
_cell.angle_gamma   90.00
#
_symmetry.space_group_name_H-M   'P 1'
#
loop_
_entity.id
_entity.type
_entity.pdbx_description
1 polymer ?
#
loop_
_entity_poly.entity_id
_entity_poly.type
_entity_poly.pdbx_seq_one_letter_code
_entity_poly.pdbx_strand_id
1 'polypeptide(L)'
;MNNIIGFVVIIIFICGLSYGFMRQIEETSYTMKISEFMDRSVIGNLICSISYGAFLISYILNVLTSLERLGIFIITSENTSFSCGIFLMISLISKYIIVPTKQA
;
A
#
# COMPACT_ATOMS: atom_id res chain seq x y z
N MET A 1 -25.46 11.69 10.72
CA MET A 1 -24.26 11.80 11.59
C MET A 1 -23.23 10.69 11.32
N ASN A 2 -23.65 9.41 11.17
CA ASN A 2 -22.72 8.30 10.85
C ASN A 2 -21.90 8.49 9.55
N ASN A 3 -22.48 9.06 8.49
CA ASN A 3 -21.77 9.21 7.21
C ASN A 3 -20.60 10.20 7.28
N ILE A 4 -20.70 11.25 8.09
CA ILE A 4 -19.62 12.24 8.27
C ILE A 4 -18.46 11.61 9.03
N ILE A 5 -18.76 10.90 10.12
CA ILE A 5 -17.76 10.19 10.93
C ILE A 5 -17.05 9.13 10.06
N GLY A 6 -17.79 8.35 9.28
CA GLY A 6 -17.21 7.38 8.34
C GLY A 6 -16.26 8.03 7.34
N PHE A 7 -16.66 9.16 6.75
CA PHE A 7 -15.81 9.88 5.79
C PHE A 7 -14.53 10.46 6.43
N VAL A 8 -14.63 11.01 7.65
CA VAL A 8 -13.48 11.52 8.40
C VAL A 8 -12.48 10.39 8.71
N VAL A 9 -12.97 9.22 9.15
CA VAL A 9 -12.12 8.06 9.43
C VAL A 9 -11.40 7.59 8.15
N ILE A 10 -12.09 7.53 7.02
CA ILE A 10 -11.49 7.16 5.73
C ILE A 10 -10.37 8.14 5.34
N ILE A 11 -10.60 9.44 5.47
CA ILE A 11 -9.57 10.46 5.14
C ILE A 11 -8.34 10.28 6.03
N ILE A 12 -8.53 10.18 7.35
CA ILE A 12 -7.42 10.00 8.30
C ILE A 12 -6.62 8.74 7.95
N PHE A 13 -7.32 7.66 7.59
CA PHE A 13 -6.69 6.41 7.18
C PHE A 13 -5.88 6.56 5.89
N ILE A 14 -6.41 7.22 4.85
CA ILE A 14 -5.69 7.50 3.61
C ILE A 14 -4.45 8.35 3.88
N CYS A 15 -4.58 9.40 4.70
CA CYS A 15 -3.45 10.27 5.06
C CYS A 15 -2.36 9.48 5.80
N GLY A 16 -2.72 8.66 6.79
CA GLY A 16 -1.78 7.83 7.53
C GLY A 16 -1.07 6.81 6.63
N LEU A 17 -1.81 6.13 5.76
CA LEU A 17 -1.23 5.17 4.82
C LEU A 17 -0.32 5.85 3.80
N SER A 18 -0.69 7.03 3.30
CA SER A 18 0.10 7.82 2.35
C SER A 18 1.41 8.28 3.00
N TYR A 19 1.37 8.72 4.26
CA TYR A 19 2.58 9.04 5.01
C TYR A 19 3.49 7.82 5.18
N GLY A 20 2.92 6.66 5.56
CA GLY A 20 3.66 5.40 5.63
C GLY A 20 4.30 5.00 4.29
N PHE A 21 3.61 5.23 3.18
CA PHE A 21 4.12 4.99 1.84
C PHE A 21 5.30 5.90 1.49
N MET A 22 5.21 7.20 1.79
CA MET A 22 6.32 8.13 1.55
C MET A 22 7.57 7.72 2.34
N ARG A 23 7.39 7.30 3.59
CA ARG A 23 8.48 6.77 4.42
C ARG A 23 9.09 5.48 3.85
N GLN A 24 8.26 4.57 3.32
CA GLN A 24 8.74 3.37 2.64
C GLN A 24 9.58 3.71 1.40
N ILE A 25 9.17 4.70 0.60
CA ILE A 25 9.94 5.16 -0.57
C ILE A 25 11.30 5.71 -0.13
N GLU A 26 11.34 6.47 0.96
CA GLU A 26 12.58 7.00 1.52
C GLU A 26 13.54 5.89 1.97
N GLU A 27 13.02 4.90 2.72
CA GLU A 27 13.78 3.70 3.15
C GLU A 27 14.33 2.92 1.93
N THR A 28 13.50 2.71 0.91
CA THR A 28 13.91 2.04 -0.34
C THR A 28 14.99 2.84 -1.06
N SER A 29 14.84 4.16 -1.16
CA SER A 29 15.80 5.06 -1.83
C SER A 29 17.15 5.10 -1.11
N TYR A 30 17.13 5.10 0.23
CA TYR A 30 18.34 5.04 1.04
C TYR A 30 19.06 3.69 0.87
N THR A 31 18.32 2.59 0.95
CA THR A 31 18.88 1.23 0.77
C THR A 31 19.52 1.11 -0.62
N MET A 32 18.83 1.56 -1.66
CA MET A 32 19.30 1.52 -3.05
C MET A 32 20.58 2.35 -3.29
N LYS A 33 20.83 3.41 -2.50
CA LYS A 33 22.07 4.20 -2.59
C LYS A 33 23.28 3.52 -1.95
N ILE A 34 23.07 2.59 -1.01
CA ILE A 34 24.12 2.02 -0.17
C ILE A 34 24.47 0.60 -0.59
N SER A 35 23.49 -0.19 -1.04
CA SER A 35 23.69 -1.57 -1.47
C SER A 35 23.71 -1.71 -2.99
N GLU A 36 24.30 -2.80 -3.48
CA GLU A 36 24.20 -3.17 -4.88
C GLU A 36 22.75 -3.43 -5.29
N PHE A 37 22.39 -3.08 -6.51
CA PHE A 37 21.02 -3.19 -7.04
C PHE A 37 20.47 -4.63 -6.98
N MET A 38 21.37 -5.61 -7.00
CA MET A 38 21.04 -7.04 -6.95
C MET A 38 20.89 -7.60 -5.53
N ASP A 39 21.09 -6.77 -4.51
CA ASP A 39 21.03 -7.21 -3.12
C ASP A 39 19.57 -7.52 -2.73
N ARG A 40 19.36 -8.64 -2.03
CA ARG A 40 18.01 -9.15 -1.70
C ARG A 40 17.18 -8.12 -0.93
N SER A 41 17.85 -7.29 -0.13
CA SER A 41 17.24 -6.18 0.61
C SER A 41 16.64 -5.09 -0.32
N VAL A 42 17.32 -4.75 -1.42
CA VAL A 42 16.83 -3.77 -2.40
C VAL A 42 15.59 -4.30 -3.11
N ILE A 43 15.66 -5.56 -3.55
CA ILE A 43 14.54 -6.23 -4.23
C ILE A 43 13.31 -6.30 -3.31
N GLY A 44 13.50 -6.70 -2.05
CA GLY A 44 12.42 -6.74 -1.06
C GLY A 44 11.81 -5.36 -0.78
N ASN A 45 12.63 -4.30 -0.66
CA ASN A 45 12.15 -2.94 -0.46
C ASN A 45 11.42 -2.37 -1.68
N LEU A 46 11.87 -2.71 -2.89
CA LEU A 46 11.19 -2.34 -4.14
C LEU A 46 9.83 -3.04 -4.27
N ILE A 47 9.77 -4.35 -4.07
CA ILE A 47 8.52 -5.13 -4.10
C ILE A 47 7.54 -4.59 -3.04
N CYS A 48 8.05 -4.28 -1.84
CA CYS A 48 7.25 -3.68 -0.78
C CYS A 48 6.65 -2.34 -1.22
N SER A 49 7.49 -1.44 -1.76
CA SER A 49 7.04 -0.11 -2.20
C SER A 49 6.00 -0.21 -3.30
N ILE A 50 6.25 -1.02 -4.34
CA ILE A 50 5.31 -1.22 -5.45
C ILE A 50 3.98 -1.79 -4.94
N SER A 51 4.03 -2.79 -4.07
CA SER A 51 2.82 -3.43 -3.52
C SER A 51 2.05 -2.48 -2.61
N TYR A 52 2.73 -1.69 -1.79
CA TYR A 52 2.09 -0.67 -0.94
C TYR A 52 1.41 0.41 -1.81
N GLY A 53 2.08 0.88 -2.87
CA GLY A 53 1.50 1.82 -3.82
C GLY A 53 0.25 1.25 -4.51
N ALA A 54 0.33 -0.01 -4.99
CA ALA A 54 -0.80 -0.70 -5.59
C ALA A 54 -1.98 -0.89 -4.62
N PHE A 55 -1.70 -1.16 -3.35
CA PHE A 55 -2.70 -1.18 -2.28
C PHE A 55 -3.39 0.18 -2.11
N LEU A 56 -2.63 1.28 -2.01
CA LEU A 56 -3.18 2.63 -1.87
C LEU A 56 -4.11 2.99 -3.03
N ILE A 57 -3.68 2.71 -4.27
CA ILE A 57 -4.49 2.96 -5.46
C ILE A 57 -5.76 2.12 -5.42
N SER A 58 -5.65 0.83 -5.13
CA SER A 58 -6.80 -0.09 -5.03
C SER A 58 -7.78 0.35 -3.94
N TYR A 59 -7.27 0.85 -2.81
CA TYR A 59 -8.09 1.31 -1.69
C TYR A 59 -8.85 2.59 -2.04
N ILE A 60 -8.19 3.57 -2.66
CA ILE A 60 -8.84 4.80 -3.15
C ILE A 60 -9.92 4.45 -4.17
N LEU A 61 -9.66 3.53 -5.10
CA LEU A 61 -10.65 3.05 -6.05
C LEU A 61 -11.84 2.37 -5.35
N ASN A 62 -11.58 1.49 -4.38
CA ASN A 62 -12.65 0.84 -3.60
C ASN A 62 -13.54 1.86 -2.88
N VAL A 63 -12.92 2.89 -2.26
CA VAL A 63 -13.66 3.98 -1.61
C VAL A 63 -14.50 4.75 -2.63
N LEU A 64 -13.96 5.10 -3.78
CA LEU A 64 -14.70 5.83 -4.83
C LEU A 64 -15.85 5.00 -5.42
N THR A 65 -15.67 3.69 -5.62
CA THR A 65 -16.73 2.77 -6.03
C THR A 65 -17.81 2.67 -4.96
N SER A 66 -17.44 2.58 -3.68
CA SER A 66 -18.42 2.53 -2.57
C SER A 66 -19.24 3.81 -2.41
N LEU A 67 -18.72 4.95 -2.88
CA LEU A 67 -19.41 6.24 -2.92
C LEU A 67 -20.26 6.42 -4.18
N GLU A 68 -20.44 5.38 -4.99
CA GLU A 68 -21.17 5.38 -6.27
C GLU A 68 -20.68 6.43 -7.28
N ARG A 69 -19.47 6.99 -7.08
CA ARG A 69 -18.90 8.03 -7.97
C ARG A 69 -18.29 7.46 -9.24
N LEU A 70 -17.96 6.17 -9.26
CA LEU A 70 -17.36 5.48 -10.40
C LEU A 70 -18.30 4.37 -10.89
N GLY A 71 -19.10 4.68 -11.92
CA GLY A 71 -19.94 3.72 -12.63
C GLY A 71 -19.18 2.85 -13.63
N ILE A 72 -18.00 2.33 -13.26
CA ILE A 72 -17.18 1.51 -14.16
C ILE A 72 -17.47 0.03 -13.86
N PHE A 73 -18.15 -0.65 -14.79
CA PHE A 73 -18.65 -2.03 -14.66
C PHE A 73 -17.55 -3.09 -14.34
N ILE A 74 -16.28 -2.76 -14.56
CA ILE A 74 -15.12 -3.64 -14.33
C ILE A 74 -14.60 -3.53 -12.88
N ILE A 75 -14.84 -2.40 -12.21
CA ILE A 75 -14.30 -2.10 -10.87
C ILE A 75 -15.43 -2.27 -9.85
N THR A 76 -15.71 -3.52 -9.46
CA THR A 76 -16.64 -3.81 -8.37
C THR A 76 -15.96 -3.63 -7.01
N SER A 77 -16.74 -3.30 -5.98
CA SER A 77 -16.25 -3.20 -4.59
C SER A 77 -15.66 -4.52 -4.10
N GLU A 78 -16.21 -5.65 -4.53
CA GLU A 78 -15.68 -6.98 -4.22
C GLU A 78 -14.27 -7.19 -4.80
N ASN A 79 -14.07 -6.96 -6.09
CA ASN A 79 -12.78 -7.19 -6.76
C ASN A 79 -11.69 -6.24 -6.22
N THR A 80 -12.05 -4.99 -5.93
CA THR A 80 -11.12 -4.00 -5.37
C THR A 80 -10.77 -4.29 -3.92
N SER A 81 -11.73 -4.74 -3.10
CA SER A 81 -11.45 -5.16 -1.72
C SER A 81 -10.52 -6.38 -1.65
N PHE A 82 -10.71 -7.37 -2.52
CA PHE A 82 -9.84 -8.54 -2.62
C PHE A 82 -8.41 -8.15 -3.05
N SER A 83 -8.30 -7.27 -4.04
CA SER A 83 -7.03 -6.72 -4.51
C SER A 83 -6.31 -5.94 -3.40
N CYS A 84 -7.02 -5.14 -2.61
CA CYS A 84 -6.46 -4.44 -1.45
C CYS A 84 -5.84 -5.42 -0.46
N GLY A 85 -6.56 -6.50 -0.12
CA GLY A 85 -6.07 -7.52 0.81
C GLY A 85 -4.78 -8.18 0.30
N ILE A 86 -4.74 -8.57 -0.98
CA ILE A 86 -3.55 -9.18 -1.59
C ILE A 86 -2.37 -8.22 -1.57
N PHE A 87 -2.54 -6.98 -2.01
CA PHE A 87 -1.44 -6.02 -2.06
C PHE A 87 -0.91 -5.66 -0.67
N LEU A 88 -1.78 -5.55 0.34
CA LEU A 88 -1.35 -5.41 1.74
C LEU A 88 -0.51 -6.59 2.20
N MET A 89 -0.98 -7.82 1.94
CA MET A 89 -0.26 -9.03 2.33
C MET A 89 1.10 -9.13 1.65
N ILE A 90 1.20 -8.85 0.35
CA ILE A 90 2.47 -8.83 -0.38
C ILE A 90 3.40 -7.75 0.21
N SER A 91 2.89 -6.57 0.52
CA SER A 91 3.65 -5.50 1.18
C SER A 91 4.24 -5.97 2.52
N LEU A 92 3.42 -6.59 3.38
CA LEU A 92 3.85 -7.09 4.70
C LEU A 92 4.88 -8.22 4.56
N ILE A 93 4.62 -9.20 3.70
CA ILE A 93 5.54 -10.31 3.43
C ILE A 93 6.87 -9.76 2.91
N SER A 94 6.83 -8.80 1.98
CA SER A 94 8.04 -8.22 1.42
C SER A 94 8.86 -7.48 2.48
N LYS A 95 8.21 -6.67 3.31
CA LYS A 95 8.89 -5.88 4.35
C LYS A 95 9.46 -6.73 5.49
N TYR A 96 8.73 -7.75 5.95
CA TYR A 96 9.08 -8.49 7.16
C TYR A 96 9.75 -9.85 6.90
N ILE A 97 9.56 -10.44 5.71
CA ILE A 97 10.08 -11.78 5.38
C ILE A 97 11.19 -11.70 4.33
N ILE A 98 11.04 -10.86 3.30
CA ILE A 98 12.00 -10.79 2.18
C ILE A 98 13.19 -9.89 2.50
N VAL A 99 12.93 -8.68 3.00
CA VAL A 99 13.94 -7.82 3.60
C VAL A 99 14.27 -8.46 4.94
N PRO A 100 15.42 -9.12 5.08
CA PRO A 100 15.71 -9.84 6.31
C PRO A 100 15.70 -8.83 7.45
N THR A 101 14.95 -9.12 8.51
CA THR A 101 15.25 -8.55 9.83
C THR A 101 16.70 -8.90 10.10
N LYS A 102 17.62 -7.95 9.88
CA LYS A 102 18.91 -8.01 10.55
C LYS A 102 18.55 -8.12 12.02
N GLN A 103 18.76 -9.33 12.54
CA GLN A 103 18.64 -9.67 13.94
C GLN A 103 19.27 -8.53 14.74
N ALA A 104 18.48 -7.94 15.63
CA ALA A 104 19.03 -7.25 16.78
C ALA A 104 19.73 -8.29 17.67
#